data_AF-A0A7G7UG57-F1
#
_entry.id   AF-A0A7G7UG57-F1
#
_cell.length_a   1.000
_cell.length_b   1.000
_cell.length_c   1.000
_cell.angle_alpha   90.00
_cell.angle_beta   90.00
_cell.angle_gamma   90.00
#
_symmetry.space_group_name_H-M   'P 1'
#
loop_
_entity.id
_entity.type
_entity.pdbx_description
1 polymer ?
#
loop_
_entity_poly.entity_id
_entity_poly.type
_entity_poly.pdbx_seq_one_letter_code
_entity_poly.pdbx_strand_id
1 'polypeptide(L)'
;MTIIQRTVVVLIGTQLAASAVILFIFDLNSYNHFSDSFSWHHFLKELIGGFSFYLFSAGLFLLLIGMCAPRRKKKRFSVHEKENSLK
;
A
#
# COMPACT_ATOMS: atom_id res chain seq x y z
N MET A 1 -14.33 -4.28 -5.01
CA MET A 1 -13.87 -2.90 -4.78
C MET A 1 -14.37 -2.01 -5.91
N THR A 2 -15.07 -0.93 -5.60
CA THR A 2 -15.41 0.09 -6.60
C THR A 2 -14.16 0.89 -6.96
N ILE A 3 -14.20 1.67 -8.04
CA ILE A 3 -13.04 2.50 -8.42
C ILE A 3 -12.71 3.54 -7.35
N ILE A 4 -13.73 4.13 -6.72
CA ILE A 4 -13.57 5.11 -5.64
C ILE A 4 -12.87 4.46 -4.44
N GLN A 5 -13.34 3.29 -4.00
CA GLN A 5 -12.70 2.55 -2.90
C GLN A 5 -11.24 2.23 -3.24
N ARG A 6 -10.97 1.80 -4.47
CA ARG A 6 -9.61 1.49 -4.95
C ARG A 6 -8.71 2.72 -4.84
N THR A 7 -9.17 3.87 -5.32
CA THR A 7 -8.43 5.12 -5.23
C THR A 7 -8.16 5.52 -3.79
N VAL A 8 -9.17 5.44 -2.90
CA VAL A 8 -9.01 5.77 -1.48
C VAL A 8 -7.94 4.88 -0.82
N VAL A 9 -7.98 3.57 -1.07
CA VAL A 9 -6.99 2.63 -0.49
C VAL A 9 -5.58 2.91 -1.02
N VAL A 10 -5.44 3.22 -2.31
CA VAL A 10 -4.15 3.62 -2.88
C VAL A 10 -3.64 4.91 -2.21
N LEU A 11 -4.49 5.93 -2.06
CA LEU A 11 -4.10 7.19 -1.42
C LEU A 11 -3.64 6.98 0.03
N ILE A 12 -4.38 6.18 0.82
CA ILE A 12 -3.99 5.84 2.19
C ILE A 12 -2.65 5.12 2.21
N GLY A 13 -2.46 4.13 1.32
CA GLY A 13 -1.20 3.39 1.20
C GLY A 13 -0.01 4.30 0.85
N THR A 14 -0.18 5.18 -0.14
CA THR A 14 0.83 6.16 -0.55
C THR A 14 1.20 7.09 0.60
N GLN A 15 0.20 7.60 1.32
CA GLN A 15 0.45 8.55 2.41
C GLN A 15 1.15 7.88 3.59
N LEU A 16 0.76 6.66 3.96
CA LEU A 16 1.46 5.87 4.97
C LEU A 16 2.91 5.59 4.57
N ALA A 17 3.15 5.18 3.32
CA ALA A 17 4.50 4.94 2.82
C ALA A 17 5.36 6.22 2.84
N ALA A 18 4.80 7.35 2.41
CA ALA A 18 5.50 8.64 2.45
C ALA A 18 5.84 9.08 3.88
N SER A 19 4.89 8.96 4.81
CA SER A 19 5.13 9.26 6.23
C SER A 19 6.20 8.33 6.83
N ALA A 20 6.19 7.05 6.48
CA ALA A 20 7.20 6.11 6.93
C ALA A 20 8.60 6.43 6.41
N VAL A 21 8.73 6.93 5.17
CA VAL A 21 10.02 7.39 4.63
C VAL A 21 10.55 8.60 5.41
N ILE A 22 9.69 9.54 5.80
CA ILE A 22 10.10 10.67 6.64
C ILE A 22 10.60 10.17 8.01
N LEU A 23 9.88 9.22 8.62
CA LEU A 23 10.30 8.60 9.88
C LEU A 23 11.64 7.86 9.72
N PHE A 24 11.87 7.14 8.63
CA PHE A 24 13.17 6.50 8.35
C PHE A 24 14.31 7.50 8.29
N ILE A 25 14.09 8.69 7.73
CA ILE A 25 15.12 9.74 7.70
C ILE A 25 15.43 10.21 9.13
N PHE A 26 14.41 10.37 9.98
CA PHE A 26 14.61 10.72 11.38
C PHE A 26 15.31 9.61 12.18
N ASP A 27 14.90 8.35 12.01
CA ASP A 27 15.53 7.20 12.64
C ASP A 27 17.00 7.09 12.24
N LEU A 28 17.30 7.27 10.94
CA LEU A 28 18.66 7.26 10.42
C LEU A 28 19.51 8.39 11.00
N ASN A 29 18.95 9.60 11.05
CA ASN A 29 19.65 10.76 11.59
C ASN A 29 19.91 10.61 13.10
N SER A 30 18.92 10.11 13.84
CA SER A 30 19.05 9.80 15.27
C SER A 30 20.14 8.75 15.51
N TYR A 31 20.09 7.64 14.78
CA TYR A 31 21.10 6.58 14.88
C TYR A 31 22.51 7.11 14.58
N ASN A 32 22.67 7.91 13.52
CA ASN A 32 23.96 8.52 13.20
C ASN A 32 24.43 9.54 14.24
N HIS A 33 23.52 10.21 14.95
CA HIS A 33 23.86 11.18 15.98
C HIS A 33 24.27 10.52 17.31
N PHE A 34 23.60 9.43 17.68
CA PHE A 34 23.82 8.76 18.98
C PHE A 34 24.79 7.59 18.93
N SER A 35 25.14 7.08 17.75
CA SER A 35 26.06 5.95 17.62
C SER A 35 27.49 6.43 17.44
N ASP A 36 28.42 5.90 18.26
CA ASP A 36 29.85 6.22 18.17
C ASP A 36 30.48 5.83 16.82
N SER A 37 29.88 4.85 16.13
CA SER A 37 30.28 4.45 14.79
C SER A 37 29.07 4.00 13.96
N PHE A 38 28.92 4.58 12.77
CA PHE A 38 27.80 4.28 11.92
C PHE A 38 27.95 2.91 11.23
N SER A 39 26.94 2.04 11.39
CA SER A 39 26.86 0.75 10.71
C SER A 39 25.49 0.54 10.08
N TRP A 40 25.47 0.46 8.74
CA TRP A 40 24.25 0.16 7.98
C TRP A 40 23.59 -1.15 8.41
N HIS A 41 24.38 -2.18 8.73
CA HIS A 41 23.84 -3.48 9.13
C HIS A 41 23.10 -3.40 10.46
N HIS A 42 23.69 -2.70 11.44
CA HIS A 42 23.06 -2.52 12.75
C HIS A 42 21.82 -1.65 12.67
N PHE A 43 21.91 -0.52 11.95
CA PHE A 43 20.77 0.35 11.71
C PHE A 43 19.59 -0.40 11.07
N LEU A 44 19.84 -1.16 9.99
CA LEU A 44 18.77 -1.92 9.33
C LEU A 44 18.18 -3.00 10.24
N LYS A 45 18.99 -3.62 11.09
CA LYS A 45 18.51 -4.62 12.06
C LYS A 45 17.60 -4.00 13.12
N GLU A 46 17.92 -2.80 13.60
CA GLU A 46 17.06 -2.04 14.53
C GLU A 46 15.81 -1.48 13.85
N LEU A 47 15.94 -1.08 12.58
CA LEU A 47 14.83 -0.62 11.75
C LEU A 47 13.81 -1.73 11.52
N ILE A 48 14.26 -2.96 11.28
CA ILE A 48 13.40 -4.14 11.13
C ILE A 48 12.74 -4.44 12.47
N GLY A 49 11.42 -4.29 12.51
CA GLY A 49 10.63 -4.39 13.74
C GLY A 49 10.38 -3.06 14.44
N GLY A 50 10.93 -1.96 13.93
CA GLY A 50 10.59 -0.60 14.34
C GLY A 50 9.25 -0.12 13.79
N PHE A 51 8.71 0.94 14.40
CA PHE A 51 7.43 1.53 14.00
C PHE A 51 7.42 1.97 12.52
N SER A 52 8.47 2.65 12.09
CA SER A 52 8.64 3.14 10.71
C SER A 52 8.61 2.00 9.69
N PHE A 53 9.21 0.85 10.03
CA PHE A 53 9.20 -0.34 9.17
C PHE A 53 7.81 -0.96 9.04
N TYR A 54 7.07 -1.08 10.13
CA TYR A 54 5.70 -1.58 10.08
C TYR A 54 4.76 -0.61 9.37
N LEU A 55 4.93 0.70 9.56
CA LEU A 55 4.15 1.72 8.87
C LEU A 55 4.38 1.67 7.35
N PHE A 56 5.64 1.53 6.93
CA PHE A 56 6.00 1.35 5.53
C PHE A 56 5.40 0.07 4.95
N SER A 57 5.53 -1.05 5.67
CA SER A 57 5.00 -2.34 5.25
C SER A 57 3.47 -2.32 5.11
N ALA A 58 2.76 -1.68 6.04
CA ALA A 58 1.32 -1.49 5.97
C ALA A 58 0.90 -0.61 4.78
N GLY A 59 1.63 0.48 4.53
CA GLY A 59 1.43 1.32 3.34
C GLY A 59 1.61 0.54 2.05
N LEU A 60 2.68 -0.26 1.96
CA LEU A 60 2.98 -1.12 0.81
C LEU A 60 1.88 -2.17 0.58
N PHE A 61 1.41 -2.79 1.66
CA PHE A 61 0.33 -3.77 1.59
C PHE A 61 -0.97 -3.17 1.06
N LEU A 62 -1.33 -1.96 1.51
CA LEU A 62 -2.51 -1.24 1.00
C LEU A 62 -2.34 -0.86 -0.48
N LEU A 63 -1.15 -0.44 -0.89
CA LEU A 63 -0.84 -0.19 -2.30
C LEU A 63 -1.02 -1.45 -3.15
N LEU A 64 -0.52 -2.60 -2.68
CA LEU A 64 -0.70 -3.88 -3.36
C LEU A 64 -2.17 -4.27 -3.46
N ILE A 65 -2.96 -4.11 -2.40
CA ILE A 65 -4.41 -4.34 -2.46
C ILE A 65 -5.05 -3.41 -3.49
N GLY A 66 -4.73 -2.12 -3.41
CA GLY A 66 -5.25 -1.10 -4.31
C GLY A 66 -4.88 -1.38 -5.77
N MET A 67 -3.68 -1.87 -6.06
CA MET A 67 -3.21 -2.09 -7.43
C MET A 67 -3.63 -3.46 -7.98
N CYS A 68 -3.54 -4.52 -7.19
CA CYS A 68 -3.72 -5.90 -7.63
C CYS A 68 -5.15 -6.42 -7.47
N ALA A 69 -6.03 -5.74 -6.72
CA ALA A 69 -7.40 -6.18 -6.56
C ALA A 69 -8.13 -6.26 -7.91
N PRO A 70 -8.67 -7.43 -8.30
CA PRO A 70 -9.36 -7.58 -9.57
C PRO A 70 -10.57 -6.66 -9.59
N ARG A 71 -10.66 -5.85 -10.66
CA ARG A 71 -11.88 -5.10 -10.97
C ARG A 71 -12.95 -6.17 -11.18
N ARG A 72 -13.92 -6.29 -10.25
CA ARG A 72 -15.13 -7.07 -10.49
C ARG A 72 -15.79 -6.47 -11.72
N LYS A 73 -15.50 -7.01 -12.91
CA LYS A 73 -16.29 -6.73 -14.10
C LYS A 73 -17.68 -7.19 -13.69
N LYS A 74 -18.61 -6.25 -13.54
CA LYS A 74 -20.04 -6.58 -13.54
C LYS A 74 -20.19 -7.51 -14.75
N LYS A 75 -20.49 -8.79 -14.53
CA LYS A 75 -21.11 -9.59 -15.59
C LYS A 75 -22.34 -8.75 -15.96
N ARG A 76 -22.26 -7.99 -17.04
CA ARG A 76 -23.46 -7.57 -17.74
C ARG A 76 -24.03 -8.91 -18.21
N PHE A 77 -24.90 -9.51 -17.41
CA PHE A 77 -25.94 -10.33 -17.99
C PHE A 77 -26.65 -9.37 -18.93
N SER A 78 -26.32 -9.48 -20.21
CA SER A 78 -27.11 -8.91 -21.28
C SER A 78 -28.47 -9.56 -21.14
N VAL A 79 -29.37 -8.86 -20.46
CA VAL A 79 -30.80 -9.04 -20.66
C VAL A 79 -31.04 -8.58 -22.09
N HIS A 80 -30.78 -9.48 -23.05
CA HIS A 80 -31.45 -9.42 -24.34
C HIS A 80 -32.80 -10.09 -24.09
N GLU A 81 -33.69 -9.34 -23.45
CA GLU A 81 -35.09 -9.66 -23.45
C GLU A 81 -35.65 -9.24 -24.82
N LYS A 82 -36.51 -10.13 -25.34
CA LYS A 82 -37.53 -9.95 -26.37
C LYS A 82 -37.22 -10.23 -27.85
N GLU A 83 -38.18 -10.99 -28.38
CA GLU A 83 -38.69 -11.08 -29.75
C GLU A 83 -37.84 -11.85 -30.76
N ASN A 84 -38.11 -13.15 -30.88
CA ASN A 84 -38.64 -13.77 -32.11
C ASN A 84 -38.58 -15.30 -32.03
N SER A 85 -39.65 -15.94 -31.56
CA SER A 85 -39.94 -17.33 -31.92
C SER A 85 -41.45 -17.59 -31.81
N LEU A 86 -42.20 -16.92 -32.68
CA LEU A 86 -43.42 -17.48 -33.25
C LEU A 86 -43.09 -17.80 -34.70
N LYS A 87 -42.67 -19.05 -34.94
CA LYS A 87 -42.77 -19.72 -36.23
C LYS A 87 -42.73 -21.21 -36.01
#